data_AF-W2H405-F1
#
_entry.id   AF-W2H405-F1
#
_cell.length_a   1.000
_cell.length_b   1.000
_cell.length_c   1.000
_cell.angle_alpha   90.00
_cell.angle_beta   90.00
_cell.angle_gamma   90.00
#
_symmetry.space_group_name_H-M   'P 1'
#
loop_
_entity.id
_entity.type
_entity.pdbx_description
1 polymer ?
#
loop_
_entity_poly.entity_id
_entity_poly.type
_entity_poly.pdbx_seq_one_letter_code
_entity_poly.pdbx_strand_id
1 'polypeptide(L)' 'MVSVMMHSWEIEVNTVDKNYTLLSKFCYTVENPTQTVILARIGSYIAVKVDGYAV' A
#
# COMPACT_ATOMS: atom_id res chain seq x y z
N MET A 1 18.70 -2.05 -10.41
CA MET A 1 17.52 -1.84 -9.56
C MET A 1 16.53 -1.03 -10.38
N VAL A 2 15.42 -1.62 -10.82
CA VAL A 2 14.46 -0.93 -11.71
C VAL A 2 13.60 -0.04 -10.82
N SER A 3 13.87 1.27 -10.81
CA SER A 3 12.94 2.25 -10.27
C SER A 3 11.84 2.42 -11.31
N VAL A 4 10.75 1.69 -11.16
CA VAL A 4 9.53 1.99 -11.89
C VAL A 4 9.03 3.29 -11.28
N MET A 5 9.21 4.41 -11.98
CA MET A 5 8.65 5.70 -11.58
C MET A 5 7.13 5.51 -11.49
N MET A 6 6.64 5.22 -10.29
CA MET A 6 5.22 5.29 -9.96
C MET A 6 4.87 6.76 -10.19
N HIS A 7 3.93 7.04 -11.10
CA HIS A 7 3.29 8.35 -11.22
C HIS A 7 3.08 8.88 -9.80
N SER A 8 3.55 10.07 -9.43
CA SER A 8 3.70 10.57 -8.05
C SER A 8 2.65 10.06 -7.03
N TRP A 9 2.77 8.82 -6.56
CA TRP A 9 1.78 8.17 -5.71
C TRP A 9 2.40 7.91 -4.36
N GLU A 10 1.63 8.16 -3.32
CA GLU A 10 1.93 7.67 -2.00
C GLU A 10 1.45 6.22 -1.88
N ILE A 11 2.32 5.33 -1.42
CA ILE A 11 1.99 3.91 -1.26
C ILE A 11 2.18 3.52 0.19
N GLU A 12 1.11 3.02 0.80
CA GLU A 12 1.13 2.42 2.12
C GLU A 12 0.94 0.91 2.00
N VAL A 13 1.85 0.13 2.58
CA VAL A 13 1.76 -1.34 2.62
C VAL A 13 1.64 -1.79 4.07
N ASN A 14 0.47 -2.32 4.41
CA ASN A 14 0.14 -2.87 5.72
C ASN A 14 0.19 -4.38 5.66
N THR A 15 1.07 -5.01 6.43
CA THR A 15 1.06 -6.47 6.63
C THR A 15 0.25 -6.77 7.88
N VAL A 16 -0.75 -7.64 7.76
CA VAL A 16 -1.61 -8.05 8.88
C VAL A 16 -1.50 -9.55 9.12
N ASP A 17 -1.80 -9.97 10.35
CA ASP A 17 -1.92 -11.37 10.72
C ASP A 17 -3.31 -11.94 10.37
N LYS A 18 -3.54 -13.22 10.72
CA LYS A 18 -4.82 -13.91 10.50
C LYS A 18 -5.99 -13.34 11.31
N ASN A 19 -5.70 -12.54 12.33
CA ASN A 19 -6.69 -11.85 13.16
C ASN A 19 -6.86 -10.39 12.72
N TYR A 20 -6.35 -10.02 11.54
CA TYR A 20 -6.36 -8.65 11.01
C TYR A 20 -5.60 -7.63 11.86
N THR A 21 -4.68 -8.10 12.70
CA THR A 21 -3.81 -7.22 13.50
C THR A 21 -2.62 -6.77 12.66
N LEU A 22 -2.32 -5.47 12.67
CA LEU A 22 -1.18 -4.91 11.95
C LEU A 22 0.13 -5.43 12.53
N LEU A 23 0.92 -6.11 11.70
CA LEU A 23 2.25 -6.61 12.03
C LEU A 23 3.34 -5.63 11.60
N SER A 24 3.20 -5.03 10.42
CA SER A 24 4.17 -4.07 9.91
C SER A 24 3.53 -3.12 8.90
N LYS A 25 4.15 -1.93 8.78
CA LYS A 25 3.76 -0.88 7.84
C LYS A 25 4.99 -0.37 7.10
N PHE A 26 4.88 -0.24 5.78
CA PHE A 26 5.88 0.38 4.94
C PHE A 26 5.23 1.52 4.15
N CYS A 27 5.86 2.68 4.14
CA CYS A 27 5.38 3.85 3.40
C CYS A 27 6.43 4.26 2.37
N TYR A 28 5.98 4.40 1.13
CA TYR A 28 6.69 5.13 0.10
C TYR A 28 5.98 6.46 -0.10
N THR A 29 6.65 7.55 0.29
CA THR A 29 6.12 8.91 0.19
C THR A 29 6.82 9.66 -0.93
N VAL A 30 6.07 10.55 -1.57
CA VAL A 30 6.56 11.42 -2.63
C VAL A 30 6.08 12.84 -2.37
N GLU A 31 6.81 13.81 -2.91
CA GLU A 31 6.39 15.22 -2.85
C GLU A 31 5.22 15.45 -3.82
N ASN A 32 4.15 16.11 -3.35
CA ASN A 32 2.93 16.39 -4.10
C ASN A 32 2.28 15.12 -4.73
N PRO A 33 1.77 14.18 -3.91
CA PRO A 33 1.17 12.96 -4.43
C PRO A 33 -0.12 13.26 -5.21
N THR A 34 -0.29 12.61 -6.36
CA THR A 34 -1.51 12.65 -7.18
C THR A 34 -2.53 11.60 -6.75
N GLN A 35 -2.09 10.55 -6.03
CA GLN A 35 -2.95 9.50 -5.50
C GLN A 35 -2.32 8.85 -4.27
N THR A 36 -3.17 8.25 -3.42
CA THR A 36 -2.73 7.39 -2.32
C THR A 36 -3.28 5.98 -2.52
N VAL A 37 -2.38 5.00 -2.53
CA VAL A 37 -2.70 3.57 -2.66
C VAL A 37 -2.36 2.88 -1.35
N ILE A 38 -3.33 2.15 -0.79
CA ILE A 38 -3.16 1.36 0.42
C ILE A 38 -3.26 -0.12 0.06
N LEU A 39 -2.21 -0.88 0.36
CA LEU A 39 -2.13 -2.31 0.18
C LEU A 39 -2.23 -2.98 1.55
N ALA A 40 -3.17 -3.91 1.73
CA ALA A 40 -3.25 -4.76 2.90
C ALA A 40 -2.85 -6.19 2.50
N ARG A 41 -1.79 -6.72 3.12
CA ARG A 41 -1.24 -8.05 2.84
C ARG A 41 -1.48 -9.00 4.00
N ILE A 42 -2.00 -10.19 3.69
CA ILE A 42 -2.07 -11.33 4.61
C ILE A 42 -1.48 -12.57 3.91
N GLY A 43 -0.29 -13.00 4.34
CA GLY A 43 0.42 -14.11 3.68
C GLY A 43 0.71 -13.82 2.20
N SER A 44 0.08 -14.57 1.30
CA SER A 44 0.15 -14.39 -0.16
C SER A 44 -1.00 -13.56 -0.75
N TYR A 45 -1.99 -13.15 0.05
CA TYR A 45 -3.13 -12.36 -0.40
C TYR A 45 -2.86 -10.87 -0.23
N ILE A 46 -3.35 -10.08 -1.18
CA ILE A 46 -3.25 -8.62 -1.19
C ILE A 46 -4.65 -8.08 -1.49
N ALA A 47 -5.15 -7.22 -0.60
CA ALA A 47 -6.29 -6.36 -0.87
C ALA A 47 -5.77 -4.95 -1.20
N VAL A 48 -6.38 -4.30 -2.17
CA VAL A 48 -5.93 -2.98 -2.64
C VAL A 48 -7.03 -1.97 -2.38
N LYS A 49 -6.68 -0.84 -1.77
CA LYS A 49 -7.57 0.31 -1.62
C LYS A 49 -6.98 1.51 -2.34
N VAL A 50 -7.74 2.06 -3.29
CA VAL A 50 -7.38 3.27 -4.05
C VAL A 50 -8.51 4.28 -3.88
N ASP A 51 -8.19 5.49 -3.42
CA ASP A 51 -9.15 6.60 -3.28
C ASP A 51 -10.47 6.23 -2.56
N GLY A 52 -10.38 5.36 -1.55
CA GLY A 52 -11.56 4.94 -0.78
C GLY A 52 -12.22 3.64 -1.23
N TYR A 53 -11.95 3.17 -2.46
CA TYR A 53 -12.53 1.95 -3.01
C TYR A 53 -11.60 0.75 -2.79
N ALA A 54 -12.13 -0.36 -2.27
CA ALA A 54 -11.41 -1.62 -2.09
C ALA A 54 -11.68 -2.58 -3.25
N VAL A 55 -10.62 -3.19 -3.78
CA VAL A 55 -10.63 -4.22 -4.84
C VAL A 55 -9.87 -5.45 -4.36
#